data_AF-A0A8S1KT14-F1
#
_entry.id   AF-A0A8S1KT14-F1
#
_cell.length_a   1.000
_cell.length_b   1.000
_cell.length_c   1.000
_cell.angle_alpha   90.00
_cell.angle_beta   90.00
_cell.angle_gamma   90.00
#
_symmetry.space_group_name_H-M   'P 1'
#
loop_
_entity.id
_entity.type
_entity.pdbx_description
1 polymer ?
#
loop_
_entity_poly.entity_id
_entity_poly.type
_entity_poly.pdbx_seq_one_letter_code
_entity_poly.pdbx_strand_id
1 'polypeptide(L)'
;MMNILRIADFFGVPFIQQIDQKQSIYKSAFGGLITFLICSASLGYAIWVLYQWQNNQLSPKISNSMYVSDFSLLDLNYDVLKLYYWKIEEDYIDPFESKILIPLVMYTTNFSFTELQTINKSNEISDDGQQYYLPKMSLAFQNIDGVIYTTSEMYIQIVKCSEIYLKENEKCASEELVEQFFSQPVNTIILQLHYKQLNSRDGTEQTSFQEFYIQIERQNCYTLNTFLQSNFYEVQDSFLFGFSRYIEYINGAIIQPQTNTLEFCKQGYGNDALGVIFLIMKGNQIKTIFEYPNAGDLLANIGSIVSVLFMIKHVIIIFNQYYLNKKILKELIQIYYPEFKYITFKKNWRQKTIKVFHNKLEVDMNQFKLFYKKIKTQMQPKLSYINLLYEISRIYFIIRSFKCREELKRSHQIGIKIDLTQPKEFIDSGLSPNSKNRSGQFLNDDDTDLLSFYNQSREKNNIMIPDEFYLEMIFMKLIKFIEARYLLRFLVIS
;
A
#
# COMPACT_ATOMS: atom_id res chain seq x y z
N MET A 1 -2.12 1.12 39.32
CA MET A 1 -1.83 1.73 37.99
C MET A 1 -0.40 1.48 37.52
N MET A 2 0.64 1.82 38.30
CA MET A 2 2.06 1.72 37.86
C MET A 2 2.56 0.30 37.55
N ASN A 3 2.02 -0.73 38.22
CA ASN A 3 2.34 -2.13 37.93
C ASN A 3 1.70 -2.64 36.63
N ILE A 4 0.50 -2.17 36.29
CA ILE A 4 -0.20 -2.53 35.04
C ILE A 4 0.60 -2.00 33.83
N LEU A 5 1.06 -0.75 33.91
CA LEU A 5 1.94 -0.16 32.89
C LEU A 5 3.24 -0.95 32.72
N ARG A 6 3.84 -1.46 33.81
CA ARG A 6 5.03 -2.30 33.69
C ARG A 6 4.73 -3.66 33.05
N ILE A 7 3.55 -4.23 33.26
CA ILE A 7 3.17 -5.51 32.64
C ILE A 7 2.95 -5.33 31.13
N ALA A 8 2.31 -4.23 30.73
CA ALA A 8 1.99 -3.87 29.35
C ALA A 8 3.19 -3.46 28.49
N ASP A 9 4.39 -3.28 29.07
CA ASP A 9 5.61 -3.00 28.30
C ASP A 9 6.02 -4.24 27.47
N PHE A 10 5.76 -4.17 26.17
CA PHE A 10 6.22 -5.17 25.18
C PHE A 10 7.68 -4.92 24.74
N PHE A 11 8.27 -3.78 25.14
CA PHE A 11 9.63 -3.37 24.77
C PHE A 11 10.61 -3.55 25.94
N GLY A 12 10.27 -4.47 26.85
CA GLY A 12 11.14 -4.86 27.95
C GLY A 12 12.49 -5.37 27.46
N VAL A 13 13.55 -5.07 28.20
CA VAL A 13 14.92 -5.48 27.86
C VAL A 13 15.30 -6.67 28.73
N PRO A 14 15.71 -7.81 28.16
CA PRO A 14 16.20 -8.92 28.95
C PRO A 14 17.47 -8.51 29.68
N PHE A 15 17.57 -8.89 30.95
CA PHE A 15 18.80 -8.73 31.69
C PHE A 15 19.82 -9.76 31.22
N ILE A 16 20.75 -9.35 30.36
CA ILE A 16 21.81 -10.22 29.83
C ILE A 16 22.95 -10.27 30.87
N GLN A 17 22.73 -10.99 31.96
CA GLN A 17 23.80 -11.60 32.74
C GLN A 17 23.54 -13.11 32.68
N GLN A 18 24.38 -13.85 31.97
CA GLN A 18 24.19 -15.25 31.54
C GLN A 18 24.22 -16.29 32.69
N ILE A 19 23.63 -16.01 33.86
CA ILE A 19 23.72 -16.90 35.02
C ILE A 19 22.33 -17.44 35.44
N ASP A 20 21.22 -16.91 34.91
CA ASP A 20 19.88 -17.42 35.22
C ASP A 20 19.11 -17.85 33.95
N GLN A 21 18.52 -19.06 33.97
CA GLN A 21 17.72 -19.60 32.85
C GLN A 21 16.37 -18.88 32.72
N LYS A 22 15.95 -18.11 33.72
CA LYS A 22 14.83 -17.16 33.63
C LYS A 22 15.38 -15.74 33.50
N GLN A 23 15.64 -15.31 32.27
CA GLN A 23 16.08 -13.94 31.99
C GLN A 23 15.08 -12.95 32.60
N SER A 24 15.49 -12.21 33.63
CA SER A 24 14.63 -11.19 34.22
C SER A 24 14.49 -10.03 33.23
N ILE A 25 13.29 -9.87 32.65
CA ILE A 25 13.02 -8.79 31.70
C ILE A 25 12.78 -7.51 32.49
N TYR A 26 13.62 -6.49 32.27
CA TYR A 26 13.36 -5.16 32.80
C TYR A 26 12.28 -4.48 31.97
N LYS A 27 11.12 -4.29 32.59
CA LYS A 27 9.99 -3.54 32.05
C LYS A 27 9.81 -2.21 32.77
N SER A 28 9.60 -1.13 32.02
CA SER A 28 9.39 0.20 32.59
C SER A 28 7.96 0.68 32.42
N ALA A 29 7.48 1.49 33.36
CA ALA A 29 6.15 2.09 33.26
C ALA A 29 6.05 3.08 32.08
N PHE A 30 7.17 3.69 31.69
CA PHE A 30 7.28 4.55 30.52
C PHE A 30 7.19 3.75 29.21
N GLY A 31 7.87 2.61 29.15
CA GLY A 31 7.78 1.67 28.02
C GLY A 31 6.34 1.21 27.80
N GLY A 32 5.65 0.79 28.86
CA GLY A 32 4.24 0.40 28.74
C GLY A 32 3.27 1.52 28.38
N LEU A 33 3.52 2.76 28.82
CA LEU A 33 2.74 3.92 28.36
C LEU A 33 2.91 4.13 26.85
N ILE A 34 4.13 4.02 26.33
CA ILE A 34 4.38 4.14 24.90
C ILE A 34 3.79 2.95 24.13
N THR A 35 3.88 1.72 24.67
CA THR A 35 3.22 0.55 24.08
C THR A 35 1.72 0.80 23.92
N PHE A 36 1.07 1.34 24.95
CA PHE A 36 -0.37 1.66 24.88
C PHE A 36 -0.68 2.73 23.83
N LEU A 37 0.13 3.79 23.75
CA LEU A 37 -0.02 4.83 22.73
C LEU A 37 0.15 4.28 21.31
N ILE A 38 1.18 3.46 21.07
CA ILE A 38 1.42 2.84 19.76
C ILE A 38 0.26 1.92 19.40
N CYS A 39 -0.16 1.03 20.29
CA CYS A 39 -1.29 0.14 20.03
C CYS A 39 -2.58 0.92 19.74
N SER A 40 -2.86 1.99 20.49
CA SER A 40 -4.05 2.83 20.30
C SER A 40 -3.99 3.58 18.96
N ALA A 41 -2.84 4.15 18.61
CA ALA A 41 -2.63 4.83 17.33
C ALA A 41 -2.75 3.86 16.15
N SER A 42 -2.16 2.67 16.25
CA SER A 42 -2.26 1.61 15.25
C SER A 42 -3.70 1.14 15.04
N LEU A 43 -4.45 0.94 16.13
CA LEU A 43 -5.86 0.54 16.06
C LEU A 43 -6.71 1.66 15.44
N GLY A 44 -6.49 2.91 15.85
CA GLY A 44 -7.18 4.07 15.29
C GLY A 44 -6.91 4.22 13.79
N TYR A 45 -5.65 4.03 13.37
CA TYR A 45 -5.28 4.04 11.95
C TYR A 45 -5.94 2.90 11.17
N ALA A 46 -5.96 1.68 11.70
CA ALA A 46 -6.63 0.55 11.07
C ALA A 46 -8.13 0.80 10.87
N ILE A 47 -8.82 1.32 11.90
CA ILE A 47 -10.23 1.71 11.81
C ILE A 47 -10.44 2.80 10.74
N TRP A 48 -9.55 3.80 10.70
CA TRP A 48 -9.63 4.87 9.71
C TRP A 48 -9.44 4.36 8.28
N VAL A 49 -8.48 3.46 8.02
CA VAL A 49 -8.28 2.85 6.70
C VAL A 49 -9.50 2.03 6.28
N LEU A 50 -10.09 1.26 7.19
CA LEU A 50 -11.33 0.51 6.92
C LEU A 50 -12.51 1.44 6.62
N TYR A 51 -12.62 2.58 7.32
CA TYR A 51 -13.63 3.60 7.06
C TYR A 51 -13.43 4.24 5.67
N GLN A 52 -12.20 4.54 5.28
CA GLN A 52 -11.87 5.07 3.94
C GLN A 52 -12.23 4.06 2.83
N TRP A 53 -11.95 2.78 3.07
CA TRP A 53 -12.31 1.68 2.17
C TRP A 53 -13.83 1.56 2.01
N GLN A 54 -14.58 1.52 3.11
CA GLN A 54 -16.04 1.38 3.08
C GLN A 54 -16.73 2.53 2.33
N ASN A 55 -16.14 3.72 2.34
CA ASN A 55 -16.70 4.90 1.66
C ASN A 55 -16.13 5.14 0.25
N ASN A 56 -15.47 4.16 -0.36
CA ASN A 56 -14.87 4.27 -1.70
C ASN A 56 -13.93 5.50 -1.86
N GLN A 57 -13.25 5.88 -0.78
CA GLN A 57 -12.30 7.01 -0.78
C GLN A 57 -10.88 6.58 -1.17
N LEU A 58 -10.65 5.27 -1.29
CA LEU A 58 -9.41 4.71 -1.81
C LEU A 58 -9.52 4.51 -3.32
N SER A 59 -8.67 5.19 -4.08
CA SER A 59 -8.63 5.04 -5.54
C SER A 59 -8.22 3.62 -5.94
N PRO A 60 -8.88 3.02 -6.94
CA PRO A 60 -8.42 1.75 -7.49
C PRO A 60 -7.12 1.95 -8.28
N LYS A 61 -6.38 0.84 -8.46
CA LYS A 61 -5.31 0.79 -9.45
C LYS A 61 -5.97 0.66 -10.83
N ILE A 62 -5.60 1.56 -11.73
CA ILE A 62 -6.13 1.59 -13.10
C ILE A 62 -5.00 1.19 -14.04
N SER A 63 -5.23 0.14 -14.83
CA SER A 63 -4.31 -0.23 -15.91
C SER A 63 -5.05 -0.22 -17.24
N ASN A 64 -4.37 0.31 -18.26
CA ASN A 64 -4.89 0.38 -19.62
C ASN A 64 -3.99 -0.43 -20.55
N SER A 65 -4.59 -1.29 -21.36
CA SER A 65 -3.91 -2.01 -22.43
C SER A 65 -4.74 -1.94 -23.70
N MET A 66 -4.10 -2.15 -24.85
CA MET A 66 -4.82 -2.34 -26.11
C MET A 66 -4.92 -3.84 -26.40
N TYR A 67 -6.11 -4.31 -26.73
CA TYR A 67 -6.33 -5.70 -27.13
C TYR A 67 -7.22 -5.78 -28.37
N VAL A 68 -7.14 -6.92 -29.06
CA VAL A 68 -7.98 -7.23 -30.20
C VAL A 68 -9.26 -7.87 -29.68
N SER A 69 -10.41 -7.28 -29.96
CA SER A 69 -11.68 -7.66 -29.37
C SER A 69 -12.65 -8.26 -30.38
N ASP A 70 -13.44 -9.22 -29.91
CA ASP A 70 -14.58 -9.79 -30.64
C ASP A 70 -15.87 -8.99 -30.46
N PHE A 71 -15.86 -7.91 -29.66
CA PHE A 71 -17.01 -7.05 -29.33
C PHE A 71 -18.23 -7.83 -28.81
N SER A 72 -18.01 -9.02 -28.25
CA SER A 72 -19.07 -9.95 -27.85
C SER A 72 -19.94 -9.42 -26.71
N LEU A 73 -19.42 -8.46 -25.94
CA LEU A 73 -20.07 -7.88 -24.76
C LEU A 73 -20.53 -6.43 -25.01
N LEU A 74 -20.31 -5.90 -26.22
CA LEU A 74 -20.69 -4.55 -26.58
C LEU A 74 -22.21 -4.42 -26.57
N ASP A 75 -22.73 -3.74 -25.54
CA ASP A 75 -24.15 -3.44 -25.46
C ASP A 75 -24.46 -2.16 -26.27
N LEU A 76 -25.18 -2.31 -27.38
CA LEU A 76 -25.67 -1.19 -28.20
C LEU A 76 -27.15 -0.87 -27.91
N ASN A 77 -27.75 -1.42 -26.84
CA ASN A 77 -29.15 -1.19 -26.47
C ASN A 77 -29.37 0.16 -25.77
N TYR A 78 -28.69 1.22 -26.23
CA TYR A 78 -28.92 2.59 -25.82
C TYR A 78 -28.73 3.54 -27.01
N ASP A 79 -29.25 4.77 -26.90
CA ASP A 79 -29.21 5.75 -27.98
C ASP A 79 -27.81 6.36 -28.16
N VAL A 80 -26.91 5.58 -28.77
CA VAL A 80 -25.51 5.97 -29.04
C VAL A 80 -25.42 7.22 -29.92
N LEU A 81 -26.32 7.35 -30.90
CA LEU A 81 -26.31 8.43 -31.87
C LEU A 81 -27.62 9.19 -31.79
N LYS A 82 -27.54 10.51 -31.74
CA LYS A 82 -28.69 11.40 -31.89
C LYS A 82 -28.38 12.45 -32.95
N LEU A 83 -29.33 12.69 -33.84
CA LEU A 83 -29.20 13.69 -34.90
C LEU A 83 -30.32 14.72 -34.75
N TYR A 84 -30.00 16.01 -34.85
CA TYR A 84 -31.01 17.08 -34.87
C TYR A 84 -30.49 18.29 -35.66
N TYR A 85 -31.39 19.17 -36.09
CA TYR A 85 -31.01 20.43 -36.71
C TYR A 85 -30.85 21.51 -35.63
N TRP A 86 -29.79 22.31 -35.73
CA TRP A 86 -29.55 23.39 -34.78
C TRP A 86 -30.30 24.65 -35.20
N LYS A 87 -31.44 24.88 -34.55
CA LYS A 87 -32.29 26.03 -34.81
C LYS A 87 -31.84 27.22 -33.95
N ILE A 88 -31.06 28.13 -34.54
CA ILE A 88 -30.46 29.28 -33.83
C ILE A 88 -31.53 30.32 -33.44
N GLU A 89 -32.46 30.62 -34.36
CA GLU A 89 -33.55 31.59 -34.14
C GLU A 89 -34.91 30.91 -34.34
N GLU A 90 -35.95 31.37 -33.64
CA GLU A 90 -37.29 30.74 -33.66
C GLU A 90 -37.94 30.75 -35.06
N ASP A 91 -37.57 31.70 -35.91
CA ASP A 91 -38.04 31.88 -37.29
C ASP A 91 -37.26 31.05 -38.32
N TYR A 92 -36.16 30.40 -37.93
CA TYR A 92 -35.41 29.54 -38.84
C TYR A 92 -36.20 28.29 -39.23
N ILE A 93 -35.97 27.83 -40.46
CA ILE A 93 -36.71 26.70 -41.03
C ILE A 93 -35.97 25.45 -40.61
N ASP A 94 -36.59 24.62 -39.77
CA ASP A 94 -36.08 23.28 -39.51
C ASP A 94 -36.30 22.42 -40.77
N PRO A 95 -35.24 21.92 -41.42
CA PRO A 95 -35.35 21.19 -42.67
C PRO A 95 -35.96 19.79 -42.49
N PHE A 96 -35.92 19.25 -41.28
CA PHE A 96 -36.44 17.93 -40.92
C PHE A 96 -37.93 17.97 -40.57
N GLU A 97 -38.40 19.03 -39.91
CA GLU A 97 -39.82 19.27 -39.66
C GLU A 97 -40.57 19.66 -40.93
N SER A 98 -39.98 20.56 -41.72
CA SER A 98 -40.55 21.04 -42.97
C SER A 98 -40.41 20.06 -44.14
N LYS A 99 -39.69 18.95 -43.96
CA LYS A 99 -39.45 17.91 -44.98
C LYS A 99 -38.74 18.48 -46.21
N ILE A 100 -37.74 19.33 -45.98
CA ILE A 100 -36.76 19.75 -46.98
C ILE A 100 -35.66 18.70 -47.07
N LEU A 101 -35.16 18.24 -45.92
CA LEU A 101 -34.17 17.19 -45.79
C LEU A 101 -34.76 16.00 -45.03
N ILE A 102 -34.31 14.80 -45.37
CA ILE A 102 -34.68 13.57 -44.67
C ILE A 102 -33.40 12.84 -44.26
N PRO A 103 -33.24 12.50 -42.97
CA PRO A 103 -32.17 11.63 -42.52
C PRO A 103 -32.53 10.17 -42.77
N LEU A 104 -31.72 9.50 -43.58
CA LEU A 104 -31.85 8.09 -43.95
C LEU A 104 -30.69 7.29 -43.36
N VAL A 105 -30.92 6.03 -43.04
CA VAL A 105 -29.90 5.07 -42.62
C VAL A 105 -29.82 3.93 -43.62
N MET A 106 -28.60 3.49 -43.91
CA MET A 106 -28.33 2.24 -44.61
C MET A 106 -27.14 1.53 -43.96
N TYR A 107 -27.08 0.23 -44.13
CA TYR A 107 -25.99 -0.61 -43.64
C TYR A 107 -25.28 -1.29 -44.81
N THR A 108 -23.98 -1.53 -44.66
CA THR A 108 -23.29 -2.53 -45.44
C THR A 108 -23.41 -3.87 -44.74
N THR A 109 -23.68 -4.94 -45.47
CA THR A 109 -23.56 -6.31 -44.97
C THR A 109 -22.81 -7.11 -46.02
N ASN A 110 -21.65 -7.67 -45.66
CA ASN A 110 -20.78 -8.40 -46.59
C ASN A 110 -20.47 -7.62 -47.88
N PHE A 111 -20.10 -6.34 -47.76
CA PHE A 111 -19.78 -5.44 -48.89
C PHE A 111 -20.94 -5.11 -49.84
N SER A 112 -22.18 -5.43 -49.47
CA SER A 112 -23.38 -5.04 -50.20
C SER A 112 -24.21 -4.04 -49.39
N PHE A 113 -24.77 -3.02 -50.05
CA PHE A 113 -25.60 -2.02 -49.41
C PHE A 113 -27.04 -2.53 -49.23
N THR A 114 -27.58 -2.32 -48.04
CA THR A 114 -29.00 -2.51 -47.74
C THR A 114 -29.84 -1.34 -48.25
N GLU A 115 -31.15 -1.53 -48.36
CA GLU A 115 -32.08 -0.46 -48.73
C GLU A 115 -32.08 0.67 -47.69
N LEU A 116 -32.26 1.90 -48.17
CA LEU A 116 -32.34 3.09 -47.32
C LEU A 116 -33.63 3.07 -46.49
N GLN A 117 -33.49 3.30 -45.19
CA GLN A 117 -34.60 3.37 -44.25
C GLN A 117 -34.65 4.76 -43.62
N THR A 118 -35.86 5.27 -43.38
CA THR A 118 -36.03 6.54 -42.67
C THR A 118 -35.70 6.40 -41.20
N ILE A 119 -34.97 7.35 -40.64
CA ILE A 119 -34.71 7.38 -39.20
C ILE A 119 -35.95 7.89 -38.47
N ASN A 120 -36.35 7.19 -37.41
CA ASN A 120 -37.52 7.58 -36.62
C ASN A 120 -37.22 8.83 -35.78
N LYS A 121 -38.18 9.75 -35.76
CA LYS A 121 -38.22 10.83 -34.77
C LYS A 121 -38.48 10.24 -33.38
N SER A 122 -37.74 10.73 -32.39
CA SER A 122 -37.96 10.42 -30.99
C SER A 122 -38.91 11.40 -30.34
N ASN A 123 -39.42 11.02 -29.16
CA ASN A 123 -40.17 11.94 -28.29
C ASN A 123 -39.24 12.79 -27.42
N GLU A 124 -37.93 12.54 -27.49
CA GLU A 124 -36.93 13.33 -26.76
C GLU A 124 -36.64 14.63 -27.51
N ILE A 125 -36.44 15.69 -26.74
CA ILE A 125 -36.24 17.04 -27.24
C ILE A 125 -34.86 17.52 -26.77
N SER A 126 -34.12 18.17 -27.64
CA SER A 126 -32.86 18.82 -27.31
C SER A 126 -33.06 20.02 -26.39
N ASP A 127 -31.98 20.52 -25.80
CA ASP A 127 -32.02 21.75 -24.98
C ASP A 127 -32.56 22.96 -25.78
N ASP A 128 -32.39 22.93 -27.11
CA ASP A 128 -32.88 23.94 -28.07
C ASP A 128 -34.33 23.68 -28.55
N GLY A 129 -35.03 22.70 -27.97
CA GLY A 129 -36.43 22.42 -28.29
C GLY A 129 -36.66 21.56 -29.54
N GLN A 130 -35.62 20.97 -30.14
CA GLN A 130 -35.73 20.17 -31.37
C GLN A 130 -35.82 18.67 -31.11
N GLN A 131 -36.60 17.95 -31.93
CA GLN A 131 -36.73 16.50 -31.79
C GLN A 131 -35.49 15.76 -32.31
N TYR A 132 -35.03 14.76 -31.55
CA TYR A 132 -33.93 13.91 -32.01
C TYR A 132 -34.39 12.85 -33.00
N TYR A 133 -33.53 12.56 -33.97
CA TYR A 133 -33.57 11.39 -34.83
C TYR A 133 -32.59 10.34 -34.29
N LEU A 134 -33.11 9.15 -33.98
CA LEU A 134 -32.38 8.09 -33.29
C LEU A 134 -32.16 6.90 -34.22
N PRO A 135 -31.03 6.83 -34.95
CA PRO A 135 -30.73 5.67 -35.77
C PRO A 135 -30.31 4.50 -34.87
N LYS A 136 -30.90 3.33 -35.10
CA LYS A 136 -30.52 2.11 -34.37
C LYS A 136 -29.18 1.61 -34.89
N MET A 137 -28.17 1.55 -34.04
CA MET A 137 -26.89 0.99 -34.44
C MET A 137 -26.96 -0.53 -34.53
N SER A 138 -26.44 -1.08 -35.62
CA SER A 138 -26.25 -2.51 -35.83
C SER A 138 -24.94 -2.70 -36.55
N LEU A 139 -23.88 -2.99 -35.80
CA LEU A 139 -22.54 -3.25 -36.34
C LEU A 139 -22.20 -4.72 -36.08
N ALA A 140 -21.56 -5.36 -37.06
CA ALA A 140 -21.21 -6.77 -37.01
C ALA A 140 -19.73 -6.97 -37.30
N PHE A 141 -19.14 -7.98 -36.68
CA PHE A 141 -17.72 -8.30 -36.78
C PHE A 141 -17.54 -9.78 -37.13
N GLN A 142 -16.52 -10.08 -37.94
CA GLN A 142 -16.10 -11.45 -38.21
C GLN A 142 -14.59 -11.56 -38.09
N ASN A 143 -14.13 -12.68 -37.53
CA ASN A 143 -12.72 -13.03 -37.48
C ASN A 143 -12.40 -13.95 -38.67
N ILE A 144 -11.53 -13.48 -39.56
CA ILE A 144 -11.03 -14.22 -40.73
C ILE A 144 -9.52 -14.30 -40.59
N ASP A 145 -8.97 -15.51 -40.46
CA ASP A 145 -7.53 -15.78 -40.35
C ASP A 145 -6.79 -15.01 -39.24
N GLY A 146 -7.47 -14.74 -38.12
CA GLY A 146 -6.90 -14.01 -36.97
C GLY A 146 -6.97 -12.49 -37.11
N VAL A 147 -7.59 -11.98 -38.19
CA VAL A 147 -7.87 -10.56 -38.40
C VAL A 147 -9.36 -10.32 -38.24
N ILE A 148 -9.71 -9.33 -37.40
CA ILE A 148 -11.11 -8.95 -37.17
C ILE A 148 -11.50 -7.88 -38.17
N TYR A 149 -12.50 -8.20 -38.98
CA TYR A 149 -13.10 -7.32 -39.97
C TYR A 149 -14.47 -6.86 -39.50
N THR A 150 -14.76 -5.57 -39.68
CA THR A 150 -16.12 -5.05 -39.56
C THR A 150 -16.90 -5.49 -40.79
N THR A 151 -17.89 -6.36 -40.61
CA THR A 151 -18.71 -6.91 -41.69
C THR A 151 -20.02 -6.17 -41.88
N SER A 152 -20.39 -5.33 -40.92
CA SER A 152 -21.45 -4.35 -41.08
C SER A 152 -21.04 -2.97 -40.61
N GLU A 153 -21.14 -2.01 -41.52
CA GLU A 153 -20.90 -0.59 -41.30
C GLU A 153 -22.21 0.16 -41.50
N MET A 154 -22.31 1.36 -40.92
CA MET A 154 -23.52 2.14 -40.96
C MET A 154 -23.27 3.48 -41.67
N TYR A 155 -24.20 3.88 -42.52
CA TYR A 155 -24.18 5.16 -43.21
C TYR A 155 -25.47 5.91 -42.88
N ILE A 156 -25.35 7.13 -42.36
CA ILE A 156 -26.47 8.07 -42.25
C ILE A 156 -26.33 9.06 -43.39
N GLN A 157 -27.35 9.13 -44.24
CA GLN A 157 -27.40 10.09 -45.34
C GLN A 157 -28.44 11.17 -45.04
N ILE A 158 -28.03 12.43 -45.18
CA ILE A 158 -28.92 13.58 -45.11
C ILE A 158 -29.18 13.97 -46.57
N VAL A 159 -30.34 13.56 -47.07
CA VAL A 159 -30.71 13.74 -48.47
C VAL A 159 -31.80 14.79 -48.62
N LYS A 160 -31.92 15.37 -49.81
CA LYS A 160 -33.12 16.13 -50.18
C LYS A 160 -34.35 15.23 -50.12
N CYS A 161 -35.46 15.81 -49.68
CA CYS A 161 -36.71 15.07 -49.59
C CYS A 161 -37.12 14.48 -50.94
N SER A 162 -37.51 13.21 -50.91
CA SER A 162 -38.11 12.51 -52.04
C SER A 162 -39.34 11.76 -51.54
N GLU A 163 -40.43 11.82 -52.30
CA GLU A 163 -41.72 11.23 -51.90
C GLU A 163 -41.63 9.70 -51.70
N ILE A 164 -40.64 9.03 -52.31
CA ILE A 164 -40.42 7.59 -52.17
C ILE A 164 -40.07 7.15 -50.73
N TYR A 165 -39.54 8.07 -49.91
CA TYR A 165 -39.16 7.80 -48.53
C TYR A 165 -40.21 8.29 -47.52
N LEU A 166 -41.25 8.96 -47.99
CA LEU A 166 -42.30 9.51 -47.15
C LEU A 166 -43.43 8.49 -46.93
N LYS A 167 -44.17 8.65 -45.83
CA LYS A 167 -45.38 7.86 -45.59
C LYS A 167 -46.49 8.29 -46.56
N GLU A 168 -47.44 7.39 -46.82
CA GLU A 168 -48.63 7.71 -47.61
C GLU A 168 -49.33 8.97 -47.06
N ASN A 169 -49.56 9.97 -47.92
CA ASN A 169 -50.12 11.31 -47.65
C ASN A 169 -49.14 12.39 -47.15
N GLU A 170 -47.87 12.08 -46.96
CA GLU A 170 -46.86 13.10 -46.69
C GLU A 170 -46.26 13.65 -47.99
N LYS A 171 -45.98 14.96 -48.03
CA LYS A 171 -45.36 15.63 -49.19
C LYS A 171 -44.09 16.34 -48.78
N CYS A 172 -43.15 16.44 -49.72
CA CYS A 172 -41.97 17.27 -49.57
C CYS A 172 -42.34 18.76 -49.58
N ALA A 173 -41.43 19.58 -49.04
CA ALA A 173 -41.53 21.03 -49.08
C ALA A 173 -41.65 21.57 -50.52
N SER A 174 -42.27 22.74 -50.68
CA SER A 174 -42.26 23.47 -51.97
C SER A 174 -40.87 24.01 -52.28
N GLU A 175 -40.54 24.15 -53.57
CA GLU A 175 -39.25 24.74 -54.02
C GLU A 175 -39.01 26.12 -53.42
N GLU A 176 -40.05 26.94 -53.24
CA GLU A 176 -39.95 28.24 -52.58
C GLU A 176 -39.44 28.14 -51.13
N LEU A 177 -39.93 27.16 -50.36
CA LEU A 177 -39.47 26.90 -48.99
C LEU A 177 -38.05 26.35 -48.96
N VAL A 178 -37.70 25.51 -49.94
CA VAL A 178 -36.35 24.97 -50.10
C VAL A 178 -35.35 26.09 -50.35
N GLU A 179 -35.66 27.02 -51.26
CA GLU A 179 -34.81 28.19 -51.52
C GLU A 179 -34.69 29.09 -50.29
N GLN A 180 -35.79 29.30 -49.55
CA GLN A 180 -35.76 30.05 -48.29
C GLN A 180 -34.82 29.42 -47.26
N PHE A 181 -34.89 28.10 -47.06
CA PHE A 181 -33.98 27.39 -46.15
C PHE A 181 -32.52 27.54 -46.55
N PHE A 182 -32.16 27.32 -47.82
CA PHE A 182 -30.77 27.46 -48.27
C PHE A 182 -30.27 28.90 -48.29
N SER A 183 -31.17 29.89 -48.21
CA SER A 183 -30.81 31.30 -48.03
C SER A 183 -30.55 31.69 -46.58
N GLN A 184 -30.93 30.85 -45.60
CA GLN A 184 -30.66 31.09 -44.19
C GLN A 184 -29.16 30.99 -43.89
N PRO A 185 -28.63 31.84 -42.99
CA PRO A 185 -27.25 31.75 -42.59
C PRO A 185 -27.05 30.54 -41.66
N VAL A 186 -26.00 29.77 -41.89
CA VAL A 186 -25.50 28.72 -40.97
C VAL A 186 -26.51 27.58 -40.75
N ASN A 187 -26.85 26.85 -41.81
CA ASN A 187 -27.63 25.62 -41.71
C ASN A 187 -26.81 24.48 -41.12
N THR A 188 -26.99 24.18 -39.84
CA THR A 188 -26.15 23.21 -39.12
C THR A 188 -26.97 22.03 -38.62
N ILE A 189 -26.51 20.82 -38.94
CA ILE A 189 -27.03 19.58 -38.37
C ILE A 189 -26.02 19.09 -37.32
N ILE A 190 -26.51 18.76 -36.14
CA ILE A 190 -25.70 18.27 -35.03
C ILE A 190 -25.86 16.77 -34.92
N LEU A 191 -24.73 16.07 -34.92
CA LEU A 191 -24.62 14.67 -34.53
C LEU A 191 -24.07 14.61 -33.11
N GLN A 192 -24.85 14.07 -32.17
CA GLN A 192 -24.41 13.74 -30.83
C GLN A 192 -24.05 12.27 -30.73
N LEU A 193 -22.82 11.98 -30.33
CA LEU A 193 -22.38 10.65 -29.95
C LEU A 193 -22.38 10.52 -28.43
N HIS A 194 -23.30 9.72 -27.90
CA HIS A 194 -23.39 9.39 -26.49
C HIS A 194 -22.56 8.13 -26.20
N TYR A 195 -21.71 8.22 -25.19
CA TYR A 195 -20.85 7.13 -24.75
C TYR A 195 -20.86 6.99 -23.23
N LYS A 196 -20.61 5.77 -22.77
CA LYS A 196 -20.63 5.43 -21.35
C LYS A 196 -19.20 5.17 -20.88
N GLN A 197 -18.89 5.69 -19.71
CA GLN A 197 -17.64 5.43 -19.00
C GLN A 197 -17.96 5.07 -17.56
N LEU A 198 -17.13 4.24 -16.95
CA LEU A 198 -17.26 3.95 -15.52
C LEU A 198 -16.47 4.98 -14.71
N ASN A 199 -17.09 5.50 -13.67
CA ASN A 199 -16.42 6.33 -12.67
C ASN A 199 -15.42 5.46 -11.88
N SER A 200 -14.17 5.91 -11.82
CA SER A 200 -13.10 5.18 -11.16
C SER A 200 -13.26 5.10 -9.63
N ARG A 201 -14.11 5.91 -9.00
CA ARG A 201 -14.28 5.88 -7.54
C ARG A 201 -15.22 4.78 -7.07
N ASP A 202 -16.36 4.63 -7.74
CA ASP A 202 -17.47 3.79 -7.31
C ASP A 202 -17.93 2.78 -8.35
N GLY A 203 -17.34 2.80 -9.55
CA GLY A 203 -17.71 1.92 -10.65
C GLY A 203 -19.10 2.22 -11.22
N THR A 204 -19.66 3.40 -10.96
CA THR A 204 -20.95 3.83 -11.51
C THR A 204 -20.83 4.23 -12.98
N GLU A 205 -21.87 3.94 -13.76
CA GLU A 205 -21.95 4.35 -15.16
C GLU A 205 -22.18 5.87 -15.24
N GLN A 206 -21.36 6.55 -16.02
CA GLN A 206 -21.52 7.95 -16.40
C GLN A 206 -21.69 8.05 -17.90
N THR A 207 -22.70 8.79 -18.33
CA THR A 207 -22.91 9.08 -19.76
C THR A 207 -22.30 10.44 -20.07
N SER A 208 -21.54 10.49 -21.15
CA SER A 208 -20.99 11.72 -21.72
C SER A 208 -21.34 11.75 -23.20
N PHE A 209 -21.29 12.92 -23.83
CA PHE A 209 -21.51 13.03 -25.26
C PHE A 209 -20.44 13.88 -25.94
N GLN A 210 -20.30 13.68 -27.24
CA GLN A 210 -19.51 14.51 -28.15
C GLN A 210 -20.44 15.02 -29.25
N GLU A 211 -20.37 16.32 -29.55
CA GLU A 211 -21.15 16.92 -30.63
C GLU A 211 -20.28 17.17 -31.85
N PHE A 212 -20.86 16.95 -33.02
CA PHE A 212 -20.24 17.21 -34.30
C PHE A 212 -21.20 18.00 -35.17
N TYR A 213 -20.68 19.06 -35.79
CA TYR A 213 -21.46 20.02 -36.56
C TYR A 213 -21.24 19.78 -38.05
N ILE A 214 -22.33 19.56 -38.78
CA ILE A 214 -22.36 19.43 -40.24
C ILE A 214 -23.06 20.65 -40.80
N GLN A 215 -22.29 21.55 -41.43
CA GLN A 215 -22.86 22.70 -42.11
C GLN A 215 -23.33 22.28 -43.48
N ILE A 216 -24.62 22.42 -43.76
CA ILE A 216 -25.25 21.97 -45.00
C ILE A 216 -25.33 23.12 -46.00
N GLU A 217 -24.82 22.87 -47.21
CA GLU A 217 -24.86 23.80 -48.33
C GLU A 217 -25.46 23.11 -49.57
N ARG A 218 -25.91 23.91 -50.53
CA ARG A 218 -26.55 23.37 -51.74
C ARG A 218 -25.57 22.71 -52.71
N GLN A 219 -24.33 23.18 -52.76
CA GLN A 219 -23.34 22.79 -53.79
C GLN A 219 -22.39 21.67 -53.31
N ASN A 220 -22.23 21.54 -52.00
CA ASN A 220 -21.24 20.66 -51.38
C ASN A 220 -21.92 19.52 -50.63
N CYS A 221 -21.26 18.37 -50.61
CA CYS A 221 -21.63 17.23 -49.81
C CYS A 221 -20.56 17.02 -48.72
N TYR A 222 -20.97 16.96 -47.47
CA TYR A 222 -20.05 16.80 -46.34
C TYR A 222 -20.06 15.35 -45.86
N THR A 223 -18.90 14.70 -45.90
CA THR A 223 -18.73 13.33 -45.46
C THR A 223 -17.98 13.30 -44.13
N LEU A 224 -18.55 12.67 -43.10
CA LEU A 224 -17.92 12.45 -41.81
C LEU A 224 -17.58 10.97 -41.64
N ASN A 225 -16.29 10.63 -41.68
CA ASN A 225 -15.83 9.28 -41.34
C ASN A 225 -15.64 9.19 -39.82
N THR A 226 -16.54 8.49 -39.16
CA THR A 226 -16.65 8.36 -37.70
C THR A 226 -16.17 6.99 -37.25
N PHE A 227 -14.99 6.97 -36.63
CA PHE A 227 -14.37 5.76 -36.08
C PHE A 227 -14.68 5.66 -34.59
N LEU A 228 -15.64 4.82 -34.24
CA LEU A 228 -16.05 4.56 -32.88
C LEU A 228 -15.00 3.71 -32.15
N GLN A 229 -14.72 4.03 -30.90
CA GLN A 229 -13.80 3.26 -30.06
C GLN A 229 -14.60 2.61 -28.93
N SER A 230 -14.35 1.34 -28.62
CA SER A 230 -14.90 0.71 -27.42
C SER A 230 -13.87 0.63 -26.29
N ASN A 231 -14.37 0.51 -25.07
CA ASN A 231 -13.59 0.20 -23.89
C ASN A 231 -14.17 -1.02 -23.17
N PHE A 232 -13.30 -1.99 -22.89
CA PHE A 232 -13.60 -3.18 -22.13
C PHE A 232 -13.16 -2.96 -20.69
N TYR A 233 -14.13 -2.88 -19.81
CA TYR A 233 -13.91 -2.72 -18.39
C TYR A 233 -13.84 -4.08 -17.71
N GLU A 234 -12.74 -4.34 -17.03
CA GLU A 234 -12.62 -5.42 -16.06
C GLU A 234 -12.64 -4.80 -14.66
N VAL A 235 -13.74 -5.01 -13.93
CA VAL A 235 -13.94 -4.45 -12.60
C VAL A 235 -13.73 -5.54 -11.56
N GLN A 236 -12.72 -5.36 -10.71
CA GLN A 236 -12.39 -6.24 -9.58
C GLN A 236 -12.68 -5.50 -8.27
N ASP A 237 -13.89 -5.69 -7.74
CA ASP A 237 -14.45 -4.95 -6.59
C ASP A 237 -14.62 -5.82 -5.31
N SER A 238 -13.94 -6.96 -5.26
CA SER A 238 -14.15 -7.94 -4.19
C SER A 238 -13.14 -7.80 -3.06
N PHE A 239 -13.59 -7.75 -1.80
CA PHE A 239 -12.72 -7.55 -0.63
C PHE A 239 -11.61 -8.61 -0.47
N LEU A 240 -11.88 -9.89 -0.80
CA LEU A 240 -10.93 -10.99 -0.62
C LEU A 240 -10.65 -11.70 -1.95
N PHE A 241 -11.65 -12.46 -2.41
CA PHE A 241 -11.63 -13.20 -3.65
C PHE A 241 -13.00 -13.03 -4.27
N GLY A 242 -13.03 -12.63 -5.53
CA GLY A 242 -14.26 -12.62 -6.28
C GLY A 242 -13.98 -12.59 -7.77
N PHE A 243 -15.07 -12.72 -8.52
CA PHE A 243 -15.01 -12.76 -9.95
C PHE A 243 -14.98 -11.34 -10.50
N SER A 244 -14.15 -11.10 -11.50
CA SER A 244 -14.16 -9.83 -12.23
C SER A 244 -15.51 -9.67 -12.93
N ARG A 245 -16.10 -8.47 -12.84
CA ARG A 245 -17.24 -8.07 -13.66
C ARG A 245 -16.72 -7.47 -14.96
N TYR A 246 -17.20 -7.99 -16.08
CA TYR A 246 -16.81 -7.54 -17.41
C TYR A 246 -17.93 -6.72 -18.03
N ILE A 247 -17.61 -5.55 -18.54
CA ILE A 247 -18.57 -4.64 -19.15
C ILE A 247 -17.90 -3.97 -20.35
N GLU A 248 -18.63 -3.78 -21.44
CA GLU A 248 -18.11 -3.13 -22.63
C GLU A 248 -19.05 -2.01 -23.09
N TYR A 249 -18.46 -0.84 -23.36
CA TYR A 249 -19.16 0.33 -23.88
C TYR A 249 -18.39 0.98 -25.02
N ILE A 250 -19.11 1.76 -25.84
CA ILE A 250 -18.47 2.76 -26.69
C ILE A 250 -17.86 3.82 -25.76
N ASN A 251 -16.63 4.23 -26.05
CA ASN A 251 -15.82 5.20 -25.32
C ASN A 251 -15.28 6.26 -26.30
N GLY A 252 -16.20 7.03 -26.86
CA GLY A 252 -15.92 8.12 -27.79
C GLY A 252 -15.69 7.70 -29.24
N ALA A 253 -15.38 8.70 -30.08
CA ALA A 253 -15.05 8.49 -31.48
C ALA A 253 -14.00 9.47 -32.00
N ILE A 254 -13.39 9.08 -33.11
CA ILE A 254 -12.50 9.92 -33.90
C ILE A 254 -13.22 10.23 -35.20
N ILE A 255 -13.35 11.51 -35.54
CA ILE A 255 -13.99 11.94 -36.78
C ILE A 255 -12.98 12.51 -37.76
N GLN A 256 -13.12 12.11 -39.02
CA GLN A 256 -12.38 12.67 -40.15
C GLN A 256 -13.38 13.29 -41.14
N PRO A 257 -13.52 14.62 -41.14
CA PRO A 257 -14.40 15.30 -42.08
C PRO A 257 -13.77 15.40 -43.46
N GLN A 258 -14.61 15.34 -44.49
CA GLN A 258 -14.26 15.53 -45.89
C GLN A 258 -15.35 16.34 -46.58
N THR A 259 -14.95 17.24 -47.47
CA THR A 259 -15.88 17.99 -48.32
C THR A 259 -15.74 17.48 -49.74
N ASN A 260 -16.85 17.03 -50.30
CA ASN A 260 -16.96 16.46 -51.64
C ASN A 260 -17.94 17.31 -52.47
N THR A 261 -17.88 17.17 -53.79
CA THR A 261 -18.91 17.77 -54.65
C THR A 261 -20.21 16.99 -54.56
N LEU A 262 -21.34 17.66 -54.82
CA LEU A 262 -22.64 17.00 -54.85
C LEU A 262 -22.69 15.85 -55.86
N GLU A 263 -22.08 16.01 -57.05
CA GLU A 263 -22.05 14.97 -58.07
C GLU A 263 -21.29 13.71 -57.60
N PHE A 264 -20.21 13.88 -56.84
CA PHE A 264 -19.46 12.75 -56.29
C PHE A 264 -20.33 11.92 -55.34
N CYS A 265 -21.03 12.58 -54.41
CA CYS A 265 -21.93 11.90 -53.48
C CYS A 265 -23.12 11.25 -54.20
N LYS A 266 -23.67 11.90 -55.23
CA LYS A 266 -24.73 11.33 -56.06
C LYS A 266 -24.29 10.04 -56.77
N GLN A 267 -23.08 10.02 -57.31
CA GLN A 267 -22.54 8.82 -57.96
C GLN A 267 -22.16 7.73 -56.95
N GLY A 268 -21.59 8.10 -55.81
CA GLY A 268 -21.11 7.14 -54.80
C GLY A 268 -22.23 6.48 -53.99
N TYR A 269 -23.27 7.25 -53.63
CA TYR A 269 -24.33 6.81 -52.72
C TYR A 269 -25.70 6.68 -53.38
N GLY A 270 -25.82 7.04 -54.67
CA GLY A 270 -27.05 6.89 -55.46
C GLY A 270 -28.13 7.96 -55.19
N ASN A 271 -27.86 8.95 -54.33
CA ASN A 271 -28.82 9.99 -53.93
C ASN A 271 -28.17 11.38 -53.86
N ASP A 272 -29.00 12.42 -53.93
CA ASP A 272 -28.59 13.82 -53.72
C ASP A 272 -28.36 14.08 -52.21
N ALA A 273 -27.36 13.40 -51.65
CA ALA A 273 -26.93 13.53 -50.27
C ALA A 273 -26.10 14.80 -50.09
N LEU A 274 -26.48 15.63 -49.12
CA LEU A 274 -25.75 16.84 -48.73
C LEU A 274 -24.86 16.57 -47.50
N GLY A 275 -25.18 15.54 -46.73
CA GLY A 275 -24.37 15.06 -45.62
C GLY A 275 -24.33 13.54 -45.61
N VAL A 276 -23.16 12.95 -45.37
CA VAL A 276 -23.00 11.49 -45.21
C VAL A 276 -22.14 11.23 -43.98
N ILE A 277 -22.69 10.52 -43.01
CA ILE A 277 -21.96 10.09 -41.82
C ILE A 277 -21.68 8.61 -41.97
N PHE A 278 -20.42 8.27 -42.22
CA PHE A 278 -19.94 6.89 -42.22
C PHE A 278 -19.53 6.51 -40.80
N LEU A 279 -20.10 5.43 -40.28
CA LEU A 279 -19.87 4.94 -38.93
C LEU A 279 -19.29 3.54 -38.96
N ILE A 280 -18.12 3.39 -38.34
CA ILE A 280 -17.41 2.12 -38.24
C ILE A 280 -16.80 1.99 -36.83
N MET A 281 -16.83 0.77 -36.25
CA MET A 281 -16.03 0.49 -35.06
C MET A 281 -14.58 0.25 -35.45
N LYS A 282 -13.67 0.81 -34.66
CA LYS A 282 -12.24 0.52 -34.77
C LYS A 282 -11.97 -0.88 -34.22
N GLY A 283 -11.30 -1.73 -34.99
CA GLY A 283 -11.03 -3.12 -34.60
C GLY A 283 -10.09 -3.34 -33.40
N ASN A 284 -9.50 -2.28 -32.84
CA ASN A 284 -8.76 -2.36 -31.59
C ASN A 284 -9.56 -1.77 -30.44
N GLN A 285 -9.55 -2.47 -29.31
CA GLN A 285 -10.27 -2.06 -28.11
C GLN A 285 -9.28 -1.67 -27.02
N ILE A 286 -9.68 -0.68 -26.22
CA ILE A 286 -8.98 -0.35 -24.98
C ILE A 286 -9.51 -1.29 -23.90
N LYS A 287 -8.64 -1.98 -23.17
CA LYS A 287 -9.00 -2.71 -21.95
C LYS A 287 -8.57 -1.88 -20.75
N THR A 288 -9.54 -1.48 -19.93
CA THR A 288 -9.31 -0.81 -18.66
C THR A 288 -9.62 -1.77 -17.52
N ILE A 289 -8.62 -2.05 -16.68
CA ILE A 289 -8.79 -2.87 -15.48
C ILE A 289 -8.86 -1.94 -14.27
N PHE A 290 -9.96 -2.03 -13.53
CA PHE A 290 -10.14 -1.39 -12.22
C PHE A 290 -9.92 -2.41 -11.13
N GLU A 291 -8.80 -2.30 -10.43
CA GLU A 291 -8.47 -3.14 -9.28
C GLU A 291 -8.66 -2.32 -7.99
N TYR A 292 -9.78 -2.55 -7.31
CA TYR A 292 -10.04 -1.93 -6.02
C TYR A 292 -9.16 -2.56 -4.93
N PRO A 293 -8.78 -1.81 -3.88
CA PRO A 293 -7.90 -2.32 -2.85
C PRO A 293 -8.55 -3.48 -2.09
N ASN A 294 -7.91 -4.64 -2.18
CA ASN A 294 -8.33 -5.86 -1.49
C ASN A 294 -7.85 -5.84 -0.03
N ALA A 295 -8.36 -6.76 0.79
CA ALA A 295 -7.97 -6.93 2.19
C ALA A 295 -6.45 -7.08 2.35
N GLY A 296 -5.79 -7.77 1.42
CA GLY A 296 -4.33 -7.89 1.39
C GLY A 296 -3.62 -6.55 1.24
N ASP A 297 -4.07 -5.70 0.33
CA ASP A 297 -3.53 -4.36 0.12
C ASP A 297 -3.77 -3.45 1.35
N LEU A 298 -4.96 -3.53 1.95
CA LEU A 298 -5.29 -2.77 3.16
C LEU A 298 -4.42 -3.20 4.34
N LEU A 299 -4.28 -4.51 4.56
CA LEU A 299 -3.44 -5.07 5.63
C LEU A 299 -1.96 -4.76 5.41
N ALA A 300 -1.48 -4.75 4.17
CA ALA A 300 -0.12 -4.35 3.84
C ALA A 300 0.11 -2.86 4.16
N ASN A 301 -0.83 -1.99 3.80
CA ASN A 301 -0.77 -0.57 4.12
C ASN A 301 -0.79 -0.31 5.63
N ILE A 302 -1.72 -0.94 6.36
CA ILE A 302 -1.78 -0.90 7.82
C ILE A 302 -0.47 -1.43 8.42
N GLY A 303 -0.02 -2.60 7.98
CA GLY A 303 1.18 -3.27 8.44
C GLY A 303 2.45 -2.43 8.25
N SER A 304 2.57 -1.72 7.13
CA SER A 304 3.70 -0.83 6.84
C SER A 304 3.83 0.29 7.87
N ILE A 305 2.73 1.00 8.15
CA ILE A 305 2.73 2.11 9.12
C ILE A 305 2.87 1.61 10.55
N VAL A 306 2.21 0.50 10.89
CA VAL A 306 2.38 -0.17 12.18
C VAL A 306 3.85 -0.55 12.38
N SER A 307 4.52 -1.09 11.37
CA SER A 307 5.95 -1.44 11.43
C SER A 307 6.84 -0.22 11.68
N VAL A 308 6.54 0.92 11.03
CA VAL A 308 7.24 2.19 11.28
C VAL A 308 7.03 2.66 12.72
N LEU A 309 5.80 2.60 13.25
CA LEU A 309 5.52 2.94 14.65
C LEU A 309 6.28 2.02 15.61
N PHE A 310 6.37 0.72 15.29
CA PHE A 310 7.16 -0.24 16.04
C PHE A 310 8.66 0.02 15.97
N MET A 311 9.20 0.82 15.05
CA MET A 311 10.61 1.22 15.11
C MET A 311 10.94 2.02 16.38
N ILE A 312 9.97 2.76 16.94
CA ILE A 312 10.13 3.50 18.21
C ILE A 312 10.53 2.56 19.36
N LYS A 313 10.20 1.26 19.27
CA LYS A 313 10.69 0.20 20.16
C LYS A 313 12.19 0.30 20.42
N HIS A 314 12.99 0.56 19.40
CA HIS A 314 14.45 0.59 19.51
C HIS A 314 14.91 1.70 20.46
N VAL A 315 14.29 2.87 20.36
CA VAL A 315 14.55 4.00 21.25
C VAL A 315 14.19 3.63 22.70
N ILE A 316 13.05 2.96 22.90
CA ILE A 316 12.60 2.52 24.23
C ILE A 316 13.53 1.47 24.82
N ILE A 317 14.00 0.52 24.01
CA ILE A 317 14.99 -0.49 24.42
C ILE A 317 16.27 0.20 24.91
N ILE A 318 16.79 1.18 24.17
CA ILE A 318 17.98 1.95 24.57
C ILE A 318 17.73 2.65 25.92
N PHE A 319 16.56 3.30 26.09
CA PHE A 319 16.21 3.93 27.36
C PHE A 319 16.09 2.92 28.50
N ASN A 320 15.40 1.80 28.29
CA ASN A 320 15.22 0.74 29.26
C ASN A 320 16.57 0.15 29.69
N GLN A 321 17.48 -0.10 28.74
CA GLN A 321 18.85 -0.56 29.00
C GLN A 321 19.64 0.48 29.82
N TYR A 322 19.54 1.76 29.49
CA TYR A 322 20.19 2.83 30.24
C TYR A 322 19.69 2.91 31.70
N TYR A 323 18.38 2.81 31.91
CA TYR A 323 17.79 2.80 33.25
C TYR A 323 18.17 1.55 34.05
N LEU A 324 18.18 0.39 33.40
CA LEU A 324 18.62 -0.86 33.99
C LEU A 324 20.08 -0.77 34.46
N ASN A 325 20.98 -0.33 33.59
CA ASN A 325 22.40 -0.12 33.93
C ASN A 325 22.59 0.85 35.10
N LYS A 326 21.81 1.94 35.15
CA LYS A 326 21.82 2.86 36.29
C LYS A 326 21.34 2.21 37.59
N LYS A 327 20.30 1.38 37.52
CA LYS A 327 19.74 0.68 38.68
C LYS A 327 20.77 -0.30 39.24
N ILE A 328 21.36 -1.13 38.39
CA ILE A 328 22.38 -2.12 38.77
C ILE A 328 23.61 -1.43 39.35
N LEU A 329 24.11 -0.38 38.71
CA LEU A 329 25.25 0.38 39.23
C LEU A 329 24.96 0.95 40.62
N LYS A 330 23.74 1.46 40.85
CA LYS A 330 23.33 1.95 42.17
C LYS A 330 23.31 0.83 43.21
N GLU A 331 22.73 -0.31 42.87
CA GLU A 331 22.69 -1.49 43.75
C GLU A 331 24.11 -1.98 44.09
N LEU A 332 25.00 -2.04 43.10
CA LEU A 332 26.40 -2.40 43.29
C LEU A 332 27.12 -1.42 44.23
N ILE A 333 26.95 -0.11 44.03
CA ILE A 333 27.53 0.90 44.93
C ILE A 333 27.01 0.71 46.36
N GLN A 334 25.73 0.37 46.53
CA GLN A 334 25.13 0.13 47.85
C GLN A 334 25.65 -1.14 48.54
N ILE A 335 26.15 -2.12 47.78
CA ILE A 335 26.78 -3.32 48.33
C ILE A 335 28.17 -2.98 48.90
N TYR A 336 29.00 -2.24 48.14
CA TYR A 336 30.35 -1.87 48.56
C TYR A 336 30.40 -0.70 49.54
N TYR A 337 29.41 0.19 49.49
CA TYR A 337 29.29 1.37 50.36
C TYR A 337 27.88 1.39 50.98
N PRO A 338 27.65 0.70 52.11
CA PRO A 338 26.33 0.56 52.70
C PRO A 338 25.72 1.91 53.12
N GLU A 339 26.55 2.89 53.49
CA GLU A 339 26.15 4.27 53.82
C GLU A 339 25.46 4.98 52.63
N PHE A 340 25.73 4.53 51.40
CA PHE A 340 25.09 5.05 50.19
C PHE A 340 23.58 4.80 50.15
N LYS A 341 23.05 3.88 50.99
CA LYS A 341 21.61 3.66 51.16
C LYS A 341 20.92 4.87 51.80
N TYR A 342 21.62 5.64 52.61
CA TYR A 342 21.08 6.81 53.32
C TYR A 342 21.24 8.13 52.56
N ILE A 343 21.77 8.08 51.33
CA ILE A 343 21.93 9.24 50.46
C ILE A 343 20.65 9.43 49.65
N THR A 344 20.01 10.60 49.82
CA THR A 344 18.80 10.97 49.08
C THR A 344 19.10 12.10 48.08
N PHE A 345 18.59 11.93 46.86
CA PHE A 345 18.80 12.87 45.76
C PHE A 345 17.55 13.70 45.53
N LYS A 346 17.64 15.03 45.66
CA LYS A 346 16.60 15.94 45.17
C LYS A 346 16.93 16.33 43.73
N LYS A 347 16.10 15.87 42.79
CA LYS A 347 16.28 16.10 41.35
C LYS A 347 15.28 17.12 40.82
N ASN A 348 15.64 17.85 39.77
CA ASN A 348 14.69 18.68 39.02
C ASN A 348 13.88 17.84 38.01
N TRP A 349 12.94 18.49 37.32
CA TRP A 349 12.15 17.87 36.24
C TRP A 349 13.01 17.35 35.08
N ARG A 350 14.21 17.90 34.86
CA ARG A 350 15.22 17.41 33.90
C ARG A 350 16.14 16.31 34.49
N GLN A 351 15.78 15.72 35.62
CA GLN A 351 16.55 14.70 36.35
C GLN A 351 17.97 15.11 36.81
N LYS A 352 18.35 16.39 36.75
CA LYS A 352 19.62 16.89 37.31
C LYS A 352 19.51 16.95 38.83
N THR A 353 20.51 16.41 39.53
CA THR A 353 20.61 16.49 40.99
C THR A 353 20.87 17.94 41.41
N ILE A 354 19.95 18.53 42.16
CA ILE A 354 20.05 19.90 42.69
C ILE A 354 20.68 19.87 44.08
N LYS A 355 20.24 18.94 44.94
CA LYS A 355 20.74 18.76 46.31
C LYS A 355 20.91 17.28 46.65
N VAL A 356 21.91 16.99 47.46
CA VAL A 356 22.19 15.64 48.00
C VAL A 356 22.19 15.73 49.52
N PHE A 357 21.40 14.86 50.15
CA PHE A 357 21.36 14.76 51.60
C PHE A 357 21.91 13.42 52.05
N HIS A 358 22.78 13.43 53.05
CA HIS A 358 23.22 12.25 53.78
C HIS A 358 22.65 12.35 55.20
N ASN A 359 21.79 11.41 55.60
CA ASN A 359 21.11 11.45 56.92
C ASN A 359 20.47 12.82 57.25
N LYS A 360 19.76 13.41 56.26
CA LYS A 360 19.09 14.73 56.36
C LYS A 360 20.02 15.96 56.43
N LEU A 361 21.35 15.78 56.42
CA LEU A 361 22.32 16.86 56.30
C LEU A 361 22.67 17.12 54.84
N GLU A 362 22.70 18.39 54.43
CA GLU A 362 23.06 18.79 53.07
C GLU A 362 24.57 18.59 52.87
N VAL A 363 24.94 17.82 51.84
CA VAL A 363 26.33 17.55 51.48
C VAL A 363 26.75 18.51 50.39
N ASP A 364 28.01 18.98 50.43
CA ASP A 364 28.56 19.80 49.34
C ASP A 364 28.47 19.05 47.99
N MET A 365 27.74 19.66 47.06
CA MET A 365 27.47 19.13 45.73
C MET A 365 28.73 18.95 44.90
N ASN A 366 29.76 19.78 45.07
CA ASN A 366 30.98 19.70 44.29
C ASN A 366 31.84 18.51 44.72
N GLN A 367 32.06 18.37 46.04
CA GLN A 367 32.74 17.20 46.60
C GLN A 367 31.99 15.90 46.31
N PHE A 368 30.66 15.90 46.44
CA PHE A 368 29.86 14.72 46.15
C PHE A 368 29.93 14.30 44.66
N LYS A 369 29.92 15.25 43.71
CA LYS A 369 30.06 14.93 42.28
C LYS A 369 31.41 14.27 41.98
N LEU A 370 32.49 14.78 42.56
CA LEU A 370 33.84 14.21 42.39
C LEU A 370 33.90 12.79 42.97
N PHE A 371 33.39 12.60 44.18
CA PHE A 371 33.29 11.29 44.83
C PHE A 371 32.45 10.30 44.02
N TYR A 372 31.25 10.69 43.60
CA TYR A 372 30.34 9.85 42.82
C TYR A 372 30.93 9.48 41.46
N LYS A 373 31.62 10.42 40.79
CA LYS A 373 32.33 10.14 39.53
C LYS A 373 33.42 9.09 39.74
N LYS A 374 34.24 9.24 40.79
CA LYS A 374 35.30 8.30 41.15
C LYS A 374 34.76 6.89 41.43
N ILE A 375 33.72 6.79 42.26
CA ILE A 375 33.08 5.50 42.56
C ILE A 375 32.48 4.89 41.31
N LYS A 376 31.76 5.66 40.50
CA LYS A 376 31.16 5.17 39.26
C LYS A 376 32.22 4.59 38.32
N THR A 377 33.34 5.28 38.11
CA THR A 377 34.44 4.78 37.27
C THR A 377 35.09 3.51 37.82
N GLN A 378 35.11 3.33 39.15
CA GLN A 378 35.63 2.10 39.78
C GLN A 378 34.64 0.94 39.73
N MET A 379 33.34 1.22 39.80
CA MET A 379 32.28 0.21 39.91
C MET A 379 31.78 -0.29 38.55
N GLN A 380 31.79 0.56 37.52
CA GLN A 380 31.39 0.20 36.18
C GLN A 380 32.18 -1.00 35.57
N PRO A 381 33.52 -1.10 35.68
CA PRO A 381 34.26 -2.27 35.18
C PRO A 381 34.02 -3.52 36.03
N LYS A 382 33.66 -3.38 37.31
CA LYS A 382 33.38 -4.51 38.21
C LYS A 382 32.11 -5.29 37.84
N LEU A 383 31.24 -4.69 37.05
CA LEU A 383 30.03 -5.28 36.49
C LEU A 383 30.27 -6.09 35.20
N SER A 384 31.51 -6.11 34.68
CA SER A 384 31.85 -6.95 33.54
C SER A 384 31.86 -8.42 33.95
N TYR A 385 31.30 -9.27 33.09
CA TYR A 385 31.37 -10.73 33.24
C TYR A 385 32.79 -11.22 33.51
N ILE A 386 33.77 -10.64 32.81
CA ILE A 386 35.20 -10.96 32.97
C ILE A 386 35.67 -10.67 34.39
N ASN A 387 35.22 -9.57 34.99
CA ASN A 387 35.61 -9.21 36.35
C ASN A 387 34.91 -10.10 37.40
N LEU A 388 33.65 -10.49 37.18
CA LEU A 388 32.97 -11.46 38.04
C LEU A 388 33.67 -12.82 38.03
N LEU A 389 34.04 -13.31 36.84
CA LEU A 389 34.78 -14.56 36.69
C LEU A 389 36.16 -14.48 37.36
N TYR A 390 36.85 -13.35 37.22
CA TYR A 390 38.12 -13.09 37.90
C TYR A 390 37.98 -13.09 39.43
N GLU A 391 36.97 -12.41 39.99
CA GLU A 391 36.74 -12.41 41.44
C GLU A 391 36.35 -13.80 41.97
N ILE A 392 35.53 -14.56 41.24
CA ILE A 392 35.23 -15.97 41.57
C ILE A 392 36.51 -16.81 41.57
N SER A 393 37.37 -16.65 40.57
CA SER A 393 38.66 -17.36 40.53
C SER A 393 39.57 -16.98 41.70
N ARG A 394 39.59 -15.70 42.11
CA ARG A 394 40.35 -15.26 43.29
C ARG A 394 39.81 -15.87 44.58
N ILE A 395 38.49 -15.89 44.75
CA ILE A 395 37.85 -16.55 45.88
C ILE A 395 38.20 -18.04 45.89
N TYR A 396 38.17 -18.71 44.74
CA TYR A 396 38.60 -20.10 44.61
C TYR A 396 40.06 -20.29 45.05
N PHE A 397 40.99 -19.45 44.59
CA PHE A 397 42.39 -19.49 45.02
C PHE A 397 42.55 -19.25 46.53
N ILE A 398 41.80 -18.29 47.09
CA ILE A 398 41.80 -18.01 48.53
C ILE A 398 41.30 -19.22 49.32
N ILE A 399 40.16 -19.80 48.95
CA ILE A 399 39.61 -21.00 49.60
C ILE A 399 40.64 -22.14 49.53
N ARG A 400 41.29 -22.34 48.38
CA ARG A 400 42.35 -23.34 48.21
C ARG A 400 43.57 -23.08 49.07
N SER A 401 43.94 -21.82 49.33
CA SER A 401 45.06 -21.50 50.22
C SER A 401 44.77 -21.83 51.69
N PHE A 402 43.50 -21.83 52.10
CA PHE A 402 43.07 -22.11 53.47
C PHE A 402 42.62 -23.55 53.71
N LYS A 403 42.33 -24.32 52.65
CA LYS A 403 41.72 -25.65 52.74
C LYS A 403 42.57 -26.71 52.04
N CYS A 404 42.75 -27.86 52.69
CA CYS A 404 43.43 -29.00 52.07
C CYS A 404 42.64 -29.48 50.84
N ARG A 405 43.37 -29.97 49.82
CA ARG A 405 42.80 -30.47 48.56
C ARG A 405 41.71 -31.53 48.79
N GLU A 406 41.84 -32.33 49.85
CA GLU A 406 40.87 -33.36 50.24
C GLU A 406 39.57 -32.77 50.78
N GLU A 407 39.61 -31.67 51.53
CA GLU A 407 38.39 -30.98 52.02
C GLU A 407 37.62 -30.33 50.86
N LEU A 408 38.34 -29.75 49.89
CA LEU A 408 37.75 -29.22 48.66
C LEU A 408 37.14 -30.33 47.80
N LYS A 409 37.83 -31.47 47.65
CA LYS A 409 37.27 -32.65 46.97
C LYS A 409 36.02 -33.16 47.67
N ARG A 410 36.03 -33.23 49.01
CA ARG A 410 34.84 -33.60 49.80
C ARG A 410 33.71 -32.59 49.61
N SER A 411 33.99 -31.28 49.55
CA SER A 411 32.94 -30.28 49.30
C SER A 411 32.35 -30.39 47.89
N HIS A 412 33.16 -30.75 46.89
CA HIS A 412 32.67 -31.01 45.53
C HIS A 412 31.85 -32.31 45.45
N GLN A 413 32.09 -33.26 46.36
CA GLN A 413 31.31 -34.49 46.52
C GLN A 413 29.99 -34.26 47.31
N ILE A 414 29.89 -33.16 48.06
CA ILE A 414 28.62 -32.68 48.65
C ILE A 414 27.85 -31.93 47.54
N GLY A 415 27.37 -32.69 46.55
CA GLY A 415 26.40 -32.21 45.58
C GLY A 415 24.98 -32.28 46.13
N ILE A 416 24.03 -31.60 45.48
CA ILE A 416 22.61 -31.91 45.65
C ILE A 416 22.44 -33.36 45.19
N LYS A 417 22.20 -34.28 46.13
CA LYS A 417 21.94 -35.67 45.78
C LYS A 417 20.70 -35.70 44.89
N ILE A 418 20.83 -36.29 43.71
CA ILE A 418 19.70 -36.55 42.85
C ILE A 418 18.88 -37.63 43.57
N ASP A 419 17.80 -37.22 44.25
CA ASP A 419 16.91 -38.14 44.96
C ASP A 419 16.01 -38.83 43.93
N LEU A 420 16.58 -39.79 43.20
CA LEU A 420 15.85 -40.60 42.22
C LEU A 420 15.44 -41.97 42.78
N THR A 421 15.83 -42.32 44.00
CA THR A 421 15.39 -43.54 44.67
C THR A 421 15.59 -43.44 46.19
N GLN A 422 14.50 -43.29 46.93
CA GLN A 422 14.41 -43.96 48.23
C GLN A 422 14.14 -45.45 47.91
N PRO A 423 14.83 -46.44 48.52
CA PRO A 423 14.83 -46.56 49.98
C PRO A 423 16.07 -47.20 50.66
N LYS A 424 16.05 -47.01 51.99
CA LYS A 424 16.53 -47.87 53.11
C LYS A 424 18.03 -47.96 53.44
N GLU A 425 18.23 -47.79 54.74
CA GLU A 425 19.44 -47.83 55.57
C GLU A 425 20.33 -49.06 55.33
N PHE A 426 21.65 -48.90 55.49
CA PHE A 426 22.44 -49.71 56.42
C PHE A 426 23.77 -49.01 56.80
N ILE A 427 24.30 -49.47 57.94
CA ILE A 427 25.20 -48.87 58.93
C ILE A 427 26.71 -48.92 58.61
N ASP A 428 27.43 -47.97 59.22
CA ASP A 428 28.86 -47.88 59.61
C ASP A 428 30.00 -48.08 58.59
N SER A 429 30.92 -47.12 58.59
CA SER A 429 32.18 -47.26 59.36
C SER A 429 33.06 -46.02 59.19
N GLY A 430 33.67 -45.60 60.29
CA GLY A 430 34.47 -44.39 60.38
C GLY A 430 35.82 -44.49 59.67
N LEU A 431 36.45 -43.34 59.50
CA LEU A 431 37.91 -43.16 59.54
C LEU A 431 38.23 -41.66 59.54
N SER A 432 38.84 -41.21 60.63
CA SER A 432 39.54 -39.92 60.69
C SER A 432 40.80 -40.01 59.83
N PRO A 433 41.28 -38.89 59.26
CA PRO A 433 42.72 -38.74 59.08
C PRO A 433 43.25 -37.48 59.76
N ASN A 434 44.30 -37.74 60.53
CA ASN A 434 45.21 -36.83 61.17
C ASN A 434 45.76 -35.75 60.22
N SER A 435 45.82 -34.53 60.74
CA SER A 435 46.68 -33.46 60.27
C SER A 435 48.16 -33.81 60.49
N LYS A 436 49.00 -33.67 59.45
CA LYS A 436 50.34 -33.04 59.47
C LYS A 436 51.08 -33.32 58.15
N ASN A 437 51.28 -32.27 57.35
CA ASN A 437 52.61 -31.80 56.95
C ASN A 437 52.46 -30.62 55.98
N ARG A 438 52.97 -29.46 56.40
CA ARG A 438 53.16 -28.26 55.57
C ARG A 438 54.52 -28.38 54.90
N SER A 439 54.53 -28.46 53.57
CA SER A 439 55.66 -28.07 52.73
C SER A 439 55.10 -27.28 51.53
N GLY A 440 55.84 -26.25 51.13
CA GLY A 440 55.36 -25.13 50.31
C GLY A 440 54.67 -25.54 49.01
N GLN A 441 53.49 -24.97 48.79
CA GLN A 441 52.75 -25.08 47.53
C GLN A 441 53.35 -24.09 46.52
N PHE A 442 54.08 -24.61 45.54
CA PHE A 442 54.24 -23.94 44.25
C PHE A 442 53.07 -24.34 43.34
N LEU A 443 52.63 -23.40 42.51
CA LEU A 443 51.59 -23.59 41.49
C LEU A 443 52.04 -24.66 40.49
N ASN A 444 51.17 -25.63 40.18
CA ASN A 444 51.47 -26.71 39.23
C ASN A 444 50.60 -26.53 37.97
N ASP A 445 51.08 -26.98 36.80
CA ASP A 445 50.42 -26.81 35.49
C ASP A 445 49.00 -27.43 35.41
N ASP A 446 48.68 -28.37 36.30
CA ASP A 446 47.32 -28.92 36.46
C ASP A 446 46.28 -27.87 36.90
N ASP A 447 46.71 -26.74 37.47
CA ASP A 447 45.84 -25.66 37.93
C ASP A 447 45.35 -24.77 36.79
N THR A 448 46.07 -24.74 35.67
CA THR A 448 45.71 -24.05 34.43
C THR A 448 44.63 -24.81 33.66
N ASP A 449 44.64 -26.14 33.72
CA ASP A 449 43.65 -26.99 33.03
C ASP A 449 42.28 -27.01 33.70
N LEU A 450 42.20 -26.71 35.00
CA LEU A 450 40.91 -26.61 35.70
C LEU A 450 40.15 -25.30 35.40
N LEU A 451 40.85 -24.29 34.87
CA LEU A 451 40.30 -22.99 34.48
C LEU A 451 40.14 -22.85 32.96
N SER A 452 40.73 -23.75 32.17
CA SER A 452 40.55 -23.78 30.72
C SER A 452 39.23 -24.49 30.39
N PHE A 453 38.20 -23.72 30.07
CA PHE A 453 36.90 -24.20 29.58
C PHE A 453 36.98 -24.90 28.20
N TYR A 454 38.15 -25.40 27.79
CA TYR A 454 38.44 -25.72 26.39
C TYR A 454 38.15 -27.17 25.99
N ASN A 455 37.96 -28.09 26.94
CA ASN A 455 37.83 -29.53 26.63
C ASN A 455 36.44 -30.16 26.79
N GLN A 456 35.38 -29.39 27.04
CA GLN A 456 34.00 -29.92 26.99
C GLN A 456 33.25 -29.66 25.67
N SER A 457 33.86 -28.95 24.71
CA SER A 457 33.19 -28.48 23.49
C SER A 457 33.26 -29.44 22.29
N ARG A 458 33.80 -30.66 22.44
CA ARG A 458 33.99 -31.56 21.29
C ARG A 458 32.89 -32.59 21.02
N GLU A 459 31.83 -32.66 21.83
CA GLU A 459 30.74 -33.63 21.60
C GLU A 459 29.31 -33.09 21.76
N LYS A 460 29.07 -31.78 21.61
CA LYS A 460 27.70 -31.26 21.43
C LYS A 460 27.60 -30.29 20.26
N ASN A 461 27.38 -30.89 19.10
CA ASN A 461 26.46 -30.50 18.02
C ASN A 461 26.06 -29.02 17.92
N ASN A 462 26.43 -28.42 16.78
CA ASN A 462 25.57 -27.59 15.93
C ASN A 462 24.41 -26.87 16.66
N ILE A 463 24.74 -25.82 17.42
CA ILE A 463 23.79 -24.75 17.66
C ILE A 463 24.09 -23.70 16.61
N MET A 464 23.31 -23.75 15.52
CA MET A 464 23.24 -22.71 14.52
C MET A 464 22.92 -21.39 15.25
N ILE A 465 23.80 -20.40 15.14
CA ILE A 465 23.52 -19.05 15.61
C ILE A 465 22.29 -18.57 14.82
N PRO A 466 21.21 -18.09 15.46
CA PRO A 466 20.04 -17.60 14.74
C PRO A 466 20.46 -16.46 13.79
N ASP A 467 20.02 -16.52 12.53
CA ASP A 467 20.33 -15.55 11.47
C ASP A 467 20.04 -14.08 11.88
N GLU A 468 19.21 -13.87 12.91
CA GLU A 468 18.89 -12.57 13.52
C GLU A 468 20.12 -11.83 14.07
N PHE A 469 21.13 -12.51 14.61
CA PHE A 469 22.35 -11.86 15.11
C PHE A 469 23.26 -11.37 13.97
N TYR A 470 23.23 -12.06 12.82
CA TYR A 470 23.98 -11.65 11.64
C TYR A 470 23.37 -10.40 10.99
N LEU A 471 22.03 -10.32 10.99
CA LEU A 471 21.27 -9.13 10.58
C LEU A 471 21.57 -7.92 11.49
N GLU A 472 21.72 -8.12 12.80
CA GLU A 472 22.03 -7.06 13.77
C GLU A 472 23.41 -6.42 13.54
N MET A 473 24.42 -7.23 13.17
CA MET A 473 25.77 -6.75 12.86
C MET A 473 25.83 -6.03 11.50
N ILE A 474 25.05 -6.49 10.51
CA ILE A 474 24.92 -5.83 9.20
C ILE A 474 24.19 -4.49 9.36
N PHE A 475 23.14 -4.43 10.18
CA PHE A 475 22.39 -3.21 10.46
C PHE A 475 23.23 -2.15 11.20
N MET A 476 24.04 -2.57 12.18
CA MET A 476 25.01 -1.68 12.86
C MET A 476 26.07 -1.12 11.91
N LYS A 477 26.52 -1.91 10.92
CA LYS A 477 27.41 -1.42 9.86
C LYS A 477 26.70 -0.43 8.93
N LEU A 478 25.43 -0.67 8.61
CA LEU A 478 24.62 0.20 7.75
C LEU A 478 24.35 1.57 8.42
N ILE A 479 24.02 1.57 9.72
CA ILE A 479 23.84 2.80 10.51
C ILE A 479 25.13 3.61 10.56
N LYS A 480 26.28 2.99 10.86
CA LYS A 480 27.58 3.68 10.83
C LYS A 480 27.91 4.25 9.45
N PHE A 481 27.52 3.56 8.37
CA PHE A 481 27.72 4.04 7.01
C PHE A 481 26.83 5.24 6.68
N ILE A 482 25.56 5.23 7.11
CA ILE A 482 24.62 6.36 6.94
C ILE A 482 25.08 7.56 7.77
N GLU A 483 25.50 7.34 9.01
CA GLU A 483 25.99 8.40 9.91
C GLU A 483 27.26 9.07 9.36
N ALA A 484 28.19 8.28 8.79
CA ALA A 484 29.37 8.80 8.10
C ALA A 484 29.01 9.61 6.83
N ARG A 485 27.98 9.18 6.07
CA ARG A 485 27.56 9.86 4.83
C ARG A 485 26.80 11.16 5.09
N TYR A 486 26.06 11.25 6.20
CA TYR A 486 25.39 12.48 6.64
C TYR A 486 26.36 13.49 7.26
N LEU A 487 27.37 13.04 8.00
CA LEU A 487 28.45 13.90 8.50
C LEU A 487 29.30 14.50 7.36
N LEU A 488 29.57 13.72 6.30
CA LEU A 488 30.26 14.21 5.11
C LEU A 488 29.44 15.20 4.26
N ARG A 489 28.11 15.09 4.24
CA ARG A 489 27.25 16.10 3.58
C ARG A 489 27.10 17.38 4.39
N PHE A 490 27.19 17.31 5.71
CA PHE A 490 27.15 18.51 6.56
C PHE A 490 28.44 19.33 6.49
N LEU A 491 29.60 18.69 6.29
CA LEU A 491 30.90 19.36 6.16
C LEU A 491 31.19 19.95 4.77
N VAL A 492 30.36 19.68 3.77
CA VAL A 492 30.51 20.23 2.40
C VAL A 492 29.54 21.41 2.17
N ILE A 493 28.63 21.69 3.11
CA ILE A 493 27.62 22.77 3.03
C ILE A 493 27.84 23.84 4.12
N SER A 494 28.94 23.76 4.87
CA SER A 494 29.43 24.79 5.79
C SER A 494 30.88 25.06 5.50
#